data_AF-A0A4P7RHU1-F1
#
_entry.id   AF-A0A4P7RHU1-F1
#
_cell.length_a   1.000
_cell.length_b   1.000
_cell.length_c   1.000
_cell.angle_alpha   90.00
_cell.angle_beta   90.00
_cell.angle_gamma   90.00
#
_symmetry.space_group_name_H-M   'P 1'
#
loop_
_entity.id
_entity.type
_entity.pdbx_description
1 polymer ?
#
loop_
_entity_poly.entity_id
_entity_poly.type
_entity_poly.pdbx_seq_one_letter_code
_entity_poly.pdbx_strand_id
1 'polypeptide(L)'
;MKLSSLPVLCIAAAVAVGLAGCGSDDSAEAAPEVDICAQLQDIADFETSSMSTLAGDPSDWPAMQASLKTYADGLSEHYDPAINADDPDVSPDLAKLKDASVVATSTAADAPTYEAFTEKSTTSMDADTAQDAMAASDRVNKYATDKCGFSLSQPPA
;
A
#
# COMPACT_ATOMS: atom_id res chain seq x y z
N MET A 1 29.47 2.80 -9.59
CA MET A 1 28.71 1.97 -8.62
C MET A 1 27.30 1.87 -9.17
N LYS A 2 26.85 0.66 -9.50
CA LYS A 2 25.57 0.43 -10.19
C LYS A 2 24.54 0.18 -9.10
N LEU A 3 23.74 1.20 -8.78
CA LEU A 3 22.61 1.07 -7.87
C LEU A 3 21.58 0.18 -8.58
N SER A 4 21.51 -1.08 -8.18
CA SER A 4 20.41 -1.97 -8.55
C SER A 4 19.13 -1.37 -7.98
N SER A 5 18.39 -0.63 -8.83
CA SER A 5 17.04 -0.16 -8.53
C SER A 5 16.14 -1.38 -8.42
N LEU A 6 15.90 -1.81 -7.20
CA LEU A 6 14.84 -2.75 -6.89
C LEU A 6 13.51 -1.97 -7.01
N PRO A 7 12.49 -2.51 -7.70
CA PRO A 7 11.17 -1.90 -7.75
C PRO A 7 10.61 -1.77 -6.34
N VAL A 8 9.97 -0.63 -6.06
CA VAL A 8 9.34 -0.26 -4.78
C VAL A 8 8.39 -1.35 -4.24
N LEU A 9 7.90 -2.23 -5.12
CA LEU A 9 7.02 -3.38 -4.83
C LEU A 9 7.61 -4.46 -3.89
N CYS A 10 8.91 -4.43 -3.56
CA CYS A 10 9.56 -5.53 -2.83
C CYS A 10 9.93 -5.23 -1.36
N ILE A 11 9.53 -4.10 -0.77
CA ILE A 11 10.13 -3.63 0.51
C ILE A 11 9.37 -4.09 1.77
N ALA A 12 8.24 -4.80 1.67
CA ALA A 12 7.46 -5.19 2.87
C ALA A 12 7.77 -6.59 3.44
N ALA A 13 8.67 -7.38 2.85
CA ALA A 13 8.76 -8.82 3.19
C ALA A 13 9.78 -9.21 4.28
N ALA A 14 10.47 -8.28 4.94
CA ALA A 14 11.63 -8.67 5.76
C ALA A 14 11.91 -7.82 7.00
N VAL A 15 10.96 -7.61 7.93
CA VAL A 15 11.32 -7.19 9.29
C VAL A 15 10.43 -7.83 10.37
N ALA A 16 11.10 -8.66 11.18
CA ALA A 16 10.86 -8.93 12.61
C ALA A 16 9.64 -9.75 13.06
N VAL A 17 9.91 -11.05 13.17
CA VAL A 17 9.46 -11.91 14.27
C VAL A 17 9.80 -11.26 15.63
N GLY A 18 8.82 -11.02 16.49
CA GLY A 18 9.06 -10.91 17.94
C GLY A 18 8.15 -9.97 18.75
N LEU A 19 7.45 -10.60 19.70
CA LEU A 19 7.04 -10.10 21.03
C LEU A 19 5.69 -9.38 21.18
N ALA A 20 4.67 -10.22 21.43
CA ALA A 20 3.75 -10.20 22.58
C ALA A 20 3.56 -8.89 23.39
N GLY A 21 2.29 -8.49 23.53
CA GLY A 21 1.70 -8.18 24.84
C GLY A 21 0.78 -6.96 24.93
N CYS A 22 -0.48 -7.23 25.32
CA CYS A 22 -1.40 -6.39 26.13
C CYS A 22 -1.85 -5.03 25.57
N GLY A 23 -3.11 -4.59 25.54
CA GLY A 23 -4.34 -5.02 26.22
C GLY A 23 -5.06 -3.78 26.80
N SER A 24 -6.37 -3.65 26.52
CA SER A 24 -7.45 -2.92 27.24
C SER A 24 -8.03 -1.64 26.60
N ASP A 25 -9.27 -1.81 26.14
CA ASP A 25 -10.50 -1.01 26.32
C ASP A 25 -10.41 0.45 26.82
N ASP A 26 -11.04 1.36 26.07
CA ASP A 26 -11.95 2.38 26.64
C ASP A 26 -12.96 2.85 25.56
N SER A 27 -14.25 2.77 25.89
CA SER A 27 -15.40 3.07 25.01
C SER A 27 -15.86 4.53 25.18
N ALA A 28 -15.96 5.27 24.07
CA ALA A 28 -16.70 6.53 23.99
C ALA A 28 -17.46 6.60 22.66
N GLU A 29 -18.78 6.49 22.71
CA GLU A 29 -19.65 6.48 21.52
C GLU A 29 -19.83 7.91 20.97
N ALA A 30 -19.23 8.20 19.81
CA ALA A 30 -19.33 9.48 19.10
C ALA A 30 -19.46 9.28 17.59
N ALA A 31 -20.57 9.72 16.98
CA ALA A 31 -20.86 9.58 15.54
C ALA A 31 -20.71 8.11 15.03
N PRO A 32 -21.00 7.74 13.77
CA PRO A 32 -20.27 6.60 13.22
C PRO A 32 -18.81 7.05 13.14
N GLU A 33 -18.06 6.86 14.23
CA GLU A 33 -16.62 6.85 14.19
C GLU A 33 -16.27 5.89 13.06
N VAL A 34 -15.75 6.44 11.95
CA VAL A 34 -15.19 5.61 10.90
C VAL A 34 -14.05 4.87 11.59
N ASP A 35 -14.26 3.58 11.83
CA ASP A 35 -13.28 2.74 12.50
C ASP A 35 -12.04 2.66 11.60
N ILE A 36 -11.08 3.53 11.89
CA ILE A 36 -9.83 3.63 11.15
C ILE A 36 -9.09 2.30 11.14
N CYS A 37 -9.22 1.50 12.19
CA CYS A 37 -8.61 0.18 12.25
C CYS A 37 -9.29 -0.80 11.29
N ALA A 38 -10.61 -0.77 11.16
CA ALA A 38 -11.32 -1.53 10.14
C ALA A 38 -10.95 -1.08 8.72
N GLN A 39 -10.80 0.22 8.47
CA GLN A 39 -10.38 0.72 7.16
C GLN A 39 -8.93 0.34 6.82
N LEU A 40 -8.01 0.41 7.79
CA LEU A 40 -6.64 -0.02 7.62
C LEU A 40 -6.54 -1.54 7.37
N GLN A 41 -7.45 -2.34 7.95
CA GLN A 41 -7.52 -3.78 7.68
C GLN A 41 -8.00 -4.05 6.26
N ASP A 42 -9.02 -3.33 5.78
CA ASP A 42 -9.51 -3.43 4.40
C ASP A 42 -8.39 -3.09 3.39
N ILE A 43 -7.63 -2.02 3.64
CA ILE A 43 -6.44 -1.68 2.83
C ILE A 43 -5.41 -2.81 2.86
N ALA A 44 -5.10 -3.37 4.04
CA ALA A 44 -4.13 -4.46 4.17
C ALA A 44 -4.55 -5.72 3.38
N ASP A 45 -5.84 -6.06 3.44
CA ASP A 45 -6.40 -7.22 2.72
C ASP A 45 -6.37 -6.98 1.20
N PHE A 46 -6.75 -5.79 0.75
CA PHE A 46 -6.68 -5.37 -0.64
C PHE A 46 -5.25 -5.43 -1.19
N GLU A 47 -4.28 -4.84 -0.48
CA GLU A 47 -2.87 -4.84 -0.87
C GLU A 47 -2.31 -6.27 -0.93
N THR A 48 -2.61 -7.10 0.09
CA THR A 48 -2.18 -8.51 0.14
C THR A 48 -2.73 -9.32 -1.03
N SER A 49 -4.03 -9.19 -1.30
CA SER A 49 -4.70 -9.85 -2.43
C SER A 49 -4.11 -9.39 -3.77
N SER A 50 -3.90 -8.08 -3.92
CA SER A 50 -3.35 -7.49 -5.13
C SER A 50 -1.91 -7.93 -5.40
N MET A 51 -1.05 -7.94 -4.38
CA MET A 51 0.34 -8.39 -4.52
C MET A 51 0.44 -9.87 -4.87
N SER A 52 -0.42 -10.72 -4.32
CA SER A 52 -0.47 -12.13 -4.69
C SER A 52 -0.79 -12.33 -6.18
N THR A 53 -1.63 -11.46 -6.74
CA THR A 53 -2.02 -11.47 -8.15
C THR A 53 -0.96 -10.85 -9.05
N LEU A 54 -0.19 -9.88 -8.54
CA LEU A 54 0.87 -9.20 -9.27
C LEU A 54 2.21 -9.95 -9.28
N ALA A 55 2.39 -10.97 -8.43
CA ALA A 55 3.56 -11.85 -8.42
C ALA A 55 3.66 -12.82 -9.64
N GLY A 56 2.93 -12.55 -10.72
CA GLY A 56 2.89 -13.35 -11.94
C GLY A 56 4.17 -13.30 -12.79
N ASP A 57 4.20 -14.10 -13.87
CA ASP A 57 5.32 -14.13 -14.82
C ASP A 57 5.32 -12.87 -15.72
N PRO A 58 6.40 -12.05 -15.74
CA PRO A 58 6.54 -10.90 -16.64
C PRO A 58 6.40 -11.23 -18.13
N SER A 59 6.61 -12.49 -18.51
CA SER A 59 6.39 -12.99 -19.86
C SER A 59 4.91 -13.02 -20.26
N ASP A 60 4.00 -13.10 -19.28
CA ASP A 60 2.55 -12.94 -19.46
C ASP A 60 2.13 -11.49 -19.14
N TRP A 61 2.74 -10.56 -19.87
CA TRP A 61 2.43 -9.14 -19.73
C TRP A 61 0.93 -8.81 -19.82
N PRO A 62 0.12 -9.40 -20.72
CA PRO A 62 -1.32 -9.12 -20.76
C PRO A 62 -2.05 -9.44 -19.44
N ALA A 63 -1.71 -10.55 -18.78
CA ALA A 63 -2.28 -10.88 -17.48
C ALA A 63 -1.82 -9.90 -16.40
N MET A 64 -0.52 -9.59 -16.33
CA MET A 64 0.01 -8.62 -15.38
C MET A 64 -0.57 -7.21 -15.58
N GLN A 65 -0.73 -6.78 -16.82
CA GLN A 65 -1.33 -5.50 -17.18
C GLN A 65 -2.77 -5.41 -16.68
N ALA A 66 -3.55 -6.48 -16.84
CA ALA A 66 -4.91 -6.56 -16.32
C ALA A 66 -4.95 -6.50 -14.78
N SER A 67 -4.01 -7.16 -14.11
CA SER A 67 -3.87 -7.11 -12.64
C SER A 67 -3.48 -5.72 -12.14
N LEU A 68 -2.50 -5.06 -12.79
CA LEU A 68 -2.09 -3.69 -12.47
C LEU A 68 -3.23 -2.70 -12.64
N LYS A 69 -4.04 -2.89 -13.70
CA LYS A 69 -5.24 -2.08 -13.92
C LYS A 69 -6.27 -2.30 -12.81
N THR A 70 -6.54 -3.56 -12.46
CA THR A 70 -7.48 -3.91 -11.38
C THR A 70 -7.05 -3.29 -10.04
N TYR A 71 -5.75 -3.36 -9.74
CA TYR A 71 -5.18 -2.70 -8.56
C TYR A 71 -5.39 -1.18 -8.63
N ALA A 72 -5.04 -0.52 -9.73
CA ALA A 72 -5.21 0.92 -9.89
C ALA A 72 -6.68 1.36 -9.75
N ASP A 73 -7.62 0.59 -10.31
CA ASP A 73 -9.06 0.86 -10.23
C ASP A 73 -9.60 0.70 -8.79
N GLY A 74 -9.02 -0.22 -7.99
CA GLY A 74 -9.41 -0.47 -6.59
C GLY A 74 -8.83 0.50 -5.56
N LEU A 75 -7.74 1.22 -5.88
CA LEU A 75 -7.06 2.13 -4.94
C LEU A 75 -8.02 3.12 -4.26
N SER A 76 -8.91 3.75 -5.03
CA SER A 76 -9.86 4.73 -4.49
C SER A 76 -10.88 4.09 -3.55
N GLU A 77 -11.39 2.90 -3.91
CA GLU A 77 -12.40 2.19 -3.12
C GLU A 77 -11.89 1.85 -1.71
N HIS A 78 -10.63 1.43 -1.62
CA HIS A 78 -10.02 0.98 -0.37
C HIS A 78 -9.35 2.12 0.44
N TYR A 79 -8.69 3.08 -0.23
CA TYR A 79 -7.97 4.15 0.49
C TYR A 79 -8.84 5.36 0.85
N ASP A 80 -9.81 5.75 0.00
CA ASP A 80 -10.57 6.99 0.23
C ASP A 80 -11.38 6.98 1.54
N PRO A 81 -12.02 5.87 1.96
CA PRO A 81 -12.69 5.84 3.26
C PRO A 81 -11.77 6.16 4.44
N ALA A 82 -10.56 5.59 4.47
CA ALA A 82 -9.57 5.82 5.52
C ALA A 82 -8.97 7.25 5.47
N ILE A 83 -8.77 7.79 4.27
CA ILE A 83 -8.32 9.17 4.09
C ILE A 83 -9.40 10.15 4.56
N ASN A 84 -10.66 9.91 4.20
CA ASN A 84 -11.80 10.76 4.56
C ASN A 84 -12.24 10.64 6.02
N ALA A 85 -11.74 9.64 6.75
CA ALA A 85 -11.87 9.57 8.20
C ALA A 85 -11.14 10.72 8.92
N ASP A 86 -10.21 11.40 8.23
CA ASP A 86 -9.47 12.58 8.69
C ASP A 86 -8.76 12.36 10.04
N ASP A 87 -8.24 11.15 10.26
CA ASP A 87 -7.37 10.87 11.39
C ASP A 87 -6.01 11.57 11.13
N PRO A 88 -5.63 12.56 11.96
CA PRO A 88 -4.45 13.38 11.72
C PRO A 88 -3.13 12.59 11.78
N ASP A 89 -3.12 11.41 12.40
CA ASP A 89 -1.92 10.59 12.54
C ASP A 89 -1.68 9.69 11.30
N VAL A 90 -2.71 9.41 10.49
CA VAL A 90 -2.59 8.47 9.34
C VAL A 90 -3.16 8.95 8.02
N SER A 91 -4.21 9.75 7.99
CA SER A 91 -4.85 10.18 6.73
C SER A 91 -3.90 10.90 5.75
N PRO A 92 -2.97 11.79 6.20
CA PRO A 92 -1.99 12.38 5.29
C PRO A 92 -1.01 11.38 4.67
N ASP A 93 -0.69 10.31 5.40
CA ASP A 93 0.23 9.28 4.93
C ASP A 93 -0.45 8.28 4.01
N LEU A 94 -1.71 7.93 4.30
CA LEU A 94 -2.56 7.14 3.41
C LEU A 94 -2.76 7.83 2.05
N ALA A 95 -2.93 9.16 2.04
CA ALA A 95 -3.01 9.92 0.79
C ALA A 95 -1.71 9.81 -0.04
N LYS A 96 -0.54 9.92 0.60
CA LYS A 96 0.76 9.74 -0.08
C LYS A 96 0.93 8.33 -0.65
N LEU A 97 0.53 7.32 0.10
CA LEU A 97 0.59 5.92 -0.35
C LEU A 97 -0.28 5.71 -1.57
N LYS A 98 -1.54 6.17 -1.52
CA LYS A 98 -2.46 6.12 -2.65
C LYS A 98 -1.88 6.84 -3.88
N ASP A 99 -1.38 8.06 -3.72
CA ASP A 99 -0.82 8.85 -4.82
C ASP A 99 0.40 8.17 -5.45
N ALA A 100 1.30 7.62 -4.63
CA ALA A 100 2.44 6.86 -5.12
C ALA A 100 2.01 5.61 -5.89
N SER A 101 1.02 4.86 -5.39
CA SER A 101 0.46 3.70 -6.08
C SER A 101 -0.21 4.06 -7.41
N VAL A 102 -0.92 5.19 -7.47
CA VAL A 102 -1.49 5.73 -8.72
C VAL A 102 -0.36 6.06 -9.70
N VAL A 103 0.69 6.77 -9.27
CA VAL A 103 1.82 7.10 -10.15
C VAL A 103 2.49 5.82 -10.67
N ALA A 104 2.76 4.85 -9.80
CA ALA A 104 3.42 3.59 -10.15
C ALA A 104 2.65 2.76 -11.19
N THR A 105 1.32 2.86 -11.19
CA THR A 105 0.43 2.06 -12.03
C THR A 105 -0.13 2.82 -13.23
N SER A 106 -0.05 4.15 -13.23
CA SER A 106 -0.64 5.06 -14.22
C SER A 106 -0.31 4.72 -15.68
N THR A 107 0.86 4.12 -15.92
CA THR A 107 1.34 3.82 -17.26
C THR A 107 1.04 2.40 -17.71
N ALA A 108 0.55 1.53 -16.82
CA ALA A 108 0.31 0.12 -17.10
C ALA A 108 -0.69 -0.06 -18.25
N ALA A 109 -1.80 0.71 -18.25
CA ALA A 109 -2.86 0.59 -19.25
C ALA A 109 -2.40 0.88 -20.69
N ASP A 110 -1.39 1.72 -20.85
CA ASP A 110 -0.92 2.20 -22.17
C ASP A 110 0.41 1.56 -22.60
N ALA A 111 1.04 0.76 -21.74
CA ALA A 111 2.33 0.15 -22.02
C ALA A 111 2.16 -1.12 -22.90
N PRO A 112 2.82 -1.20 -24.08
CA PRO A 112 2.71 -2.35 -24.97
C PRO A 112 3.47 -3.59 -24.47
N THR A 113 4.44 -3.40 -23.57
CA THR A 113 5.25 -4.47 -22.98
C THR A 113 5.58 -4.15 -21.52
N TYR A 114 5.96 -5.19 -20.77
CA TYR A 114 6.47 -5.05 -19.40
C TYR A 114 7.71 -4.14 -19.31
N GLU A 115 8.60 -4.19 -20.30
CA GLU A 115 9.79 -3.34 -20.36
C GLU A 115 9.43 -1.87 -20.53
N ALA A 116 8.49 -1.56 -21.44
CA ALA A 116 8.00 -0.20 -21.64
C ALA A 116 7.26 0.34 -20.41
N PHE A 117 6.49 -0.51 -19.72
CA PHE A 117 5.90 -0.17 -18.41
C PHE A 117 6.99 0.16 -17.39
N THR A 118 7.97 -0.72 -17.22
CA THR A 118 9.06 -0.55 -16.24
C THR A 118 9.86 0.73 -16.49
N GLU A 119 10.21 1.02 -17.75
CA GLU A 119 10.93 2.25 -18.13
C GLU A 119 10.11 3.50 -17.79
N LYS A 120 8.81 3.50 -18.08
CA LYS A 120 7.92 4.63 -17.77
C LYS A 120 7.67 4.79 -16.28
N SER A 121 7.34 3.72 -15.57
CA SER A 121 7.05 3.78 -14.13
C SER A 121 8.27 4.19 -13.29
N THR A 122 9.49 3.80 -13.70
CA THR A 122 10.72 4.22 -13.02
C THR A 122 11.15 5.66 -13.33
N THR A 123 10.64 6.25 -14.42
CA THR A 123 10.93 7.64 -14.79
C THR A 123 9.82 8.60 -14.38
N SER A 124 8.59 8.11 -14.16
CA SER A 124 7.44 8.92 -13.74
C SER A 124 7.42 9.21 -12.25
N MET A 125 8.07 8.39 -11.42
CA MET A 125 8.20 8.60 -9.98
C MET A 125 9.60 9.10 -9.67
N ASP A 126 9.69 10.28 -9.05
CA ASP A 126 10.97 10.77 -8.53
C ASP A 126 11.34 10.07 -7.21
N ALA A 127 12.64 10.11 -6.88
CA ALA A 127 13.18 9.41 -5.72
C ALA A 127 12.62 9.94 -4.38
N ASP A 128 12.28 11.22 -4.31
CA ASP A 128 11.77 11.85 -3.09
C ASP A 128 10.34 11.36 -2.83
N THR A 129 9.49 11.32 -3.88
CA THR A 129 8.15 10.73 -3.82
C THR A 129 8.19 9.26 -3.37
N ALA A 130 9.12 8.46 -3.91
CA ALA A 130 9.27 7.06 -3.49
C ALA A 130 9.71 6.95 -2.02
N GLN A 131 10.62 7.80 -1.57
CA GLN A 131 11.09 7.83 -0.17
C GLN A 131 10.00 8.27 0.80
N ASP A 132 9.22 9.28 0.43
CA ASP A 132 8.10 9.77 1.24
C ASP A 132 7.00 8.71 1.37
N ALA A 133 6.71 7.97 0.30
CA ALA A 133 5.76 6.85 0.33
C ALA A 133 6.27 5.71 1.24
N MET A 134 7.55 5.35 1.17
CA MET A 134 8.13 4.34 2.08
C MET A 134 8.02 4.78 3.55
N ALA A 135 8.39 6.03 3.84
CA ALA A 135 8.31 6.56 5.20
C ALA A 135 6.86 6.69 5.69
N ALA A 136 5.91 7.01 4.81
CA ALA A 136 4.47 6.98 5.09
C ALA A 136 4.00 5.56 5.41
N SER A 137 4.41 4.57 4.64
CA SER A 137 4.10 3.15 4.89
C SER A 137 4.54 2.71 6.28
N ASP A 138 5.77 3.08 6.68
CA ASP A 138 6.30 2.74 8.00
C ASP A 138 5.46 3.38 9.13
N ARG A 139 5.04 4.63 8.96
CA ARG A 139 4.21 5.35 9.95
C ARG A 139 2.81 4.76 10.05
N VAL A 140 2.16 4.46 8.93
CA VAL A 140 0.84 3.81 8.91
C VAL A 140 0.92 2.41 9.50
N ASN A 141 1.96 1.64 9.18
CA ASN A 141 2.17 0.31 9.77
C ASN A 141 2.42 0.37 11.28
N LYS A 142 3.20 1.35 11.74
CA LYS A 142 3.39 1.61 13.16
C LYS A 142 2.09 1.98 13.85
N TYR A 143 1.28 2.84 13.26
CA TYR A 143 -0.03 3.19 13.79
C TYR A 143 -0.93 1.96 13.90
N ALA A 144 -1.06 1.16 12.83
CA ALA A 144 -1.86 -0.06 12.86
C ALA A 144 -1.38 -1.03 13.96
N THR A 145 -0.07 -1.17 14.14
CA THR A 145 0.48 -2.06 15.16
C THR A 145 0.20 -1.54 16.58
N ASP A 146 0.44 -0.26 16.82
CA ASP A 146 0.34 0.35 18.15
C ASP A 146 -1.12 0.62 18.57
N LYS A 147 -2.02 0.86 17.62
CA LYS A 147 -3.41 1.30 17.86
C LYS A 147 -4.46 0.27 17.49
N CYS A 148 -4.23 -0.49 16.43
CA CYS A 148 -5.20 -1.46 15.89
C CYS A 148 -4.84 -2.92 16.19
N GLY A 149 -3.62 -3.18 16.67
CA GLY A 149 -3.18 -4.52 17.08
C GLY A 149 -2.82 -5.44 15.91
N PHE A 150 -2.62 -4.92 14.70
CA PHE A 150 -2.16 -5.69 13.53
C PHE A 150 -1.12 -4.90 12.71
N SER A 151 -0.39 -5.60 11.83
CA SER A 151 0.54 -4.98 10.89
C SER A 151 0.01 -5.09 9.47
N LEU A 152 0.09 -4.01 8.69
CA LEU A 152 -0.24 -4.00 7.26
C LEU A 152 0.68 -4.91 6.43
N SER A 153 1.85 -5.26 6.97
CA SER A 153 2.85 -6.10 6.32
C SER A 153 2.73 -7.58 6.69
N GLN A 154 1.80 -7.95 7.57
CA GLN A 154 1.50 -9.35 7.86
C GLN A 154 0.17 -9.74 7.21
N PRO A 155 0.05 -10.94 6.60
CA PRO A 155 -1.24 -11.44 6.18
C PRO A 155 -2.17 -11.56 7.40
N PRO A 156 -3.49 -11.36 7.22
CA PRO A 156 -4.46 -11.52 8.31
C PRO A 156 -4.31 -12.93 8.93
N ALA A 157 -4.38 -12.98 10.26
CA ALA A 157 -4.15 -14.17 11.08
C ALA A 157 -5.21 -15.27 10.87
#